data_AF-A0A978SPC2-F1
#
_entry.id   AF-A0A978SPC2-F1
#
_cell.length_a   1.000
_cell.length_b   1.000
_cell.length_c   1.000
_cell.angle_alpha   90.00
_cell.angle_beta   90.00
_cell.angle_gamma   90.00
#
_symmetry.space_group_name_H-M   'P 1'
#
loop_
_entity.id
_entity.type
_entity.pdbx_description
1 polymer ?
#
loop_
_entity_poly.entity_id
_entity_poly.type
_entity_poly.pdbx_seq_one_letter_code
_entity_poly.pdbx_strand_id
1 'polypeptide(L)' 'MGVDGYKKIKGRKRTAVVDVLGLVLKCHVGAANQADVKAAPGVLFWVLETYSRLVKILADQGYQGDLGSWIK' A
#
# COMPACT_ATOMS: atom_id res chain seq x y z
N MET A 1 6.63 19.86 -3.63
CA MET A 1 5.36 19.91 -4.38
C MET A 1 5.33 18.70 -5.31
N GLY A 2 4.33 17.82 -5.18
CA GLY A 2 4.20 16.65 -6.05
C GLY A 2 3.51 17.01 -7.34
N VAL A 3 4.21 16.88 -8.46
CA VAL A 3 3.62 17.02 -9.80
C VAL A 3 3.55 15.61 -10.37
N ASP A 4 2.35 15.07 -10.39
CA ASP A 4 2.02 13.91 -11.22
C ASP A 4 1.41 14.43 -12.53
N GLY A 5 1.73 13.76 -13.64
CA GLY A 5 1.63 14.22 -15.03
C GLY A 5 0.53 15.26 -15.32
N TYR A 6 0.91 16.54 -15.35
CA TYR A 6 0.06 17.69 -15.70
C TYR A 6 -1.08 18.07 -14.73
N LYS A 7 -1.22 17.45 -13.55
CA LYS A 7 -2.22 17.84 -12.55
C LYS A 7 -1.58 18.49 -11.32
N LYS A 8 -1.64 19.82 -11.26
CA LYS A 8 -1.32 20.63 -10.06
C LYS A 8 -2.42 20.51 -8.99
N ILE A 9 -2.75 19.30 -8.57
CA ILE A 9 -3.70 19.07 -7.47
C ILE A 9 -2.89 18.57 -6.28
N LYS A 10 -3.10 19.16 -5.10
CA LYS A 10 -2.61 18.60 -3.84
C LYS A 10 -3.38 17.29 -3.58
N GLY A 11 -2.95 16.21 -4.22
CA GLY A 11 -3.57 14.90 -4.08
C GLY A 11 -3.19 14.24 -2.75
N ARG A 12 -4.10 13.42 -2.23
CA ARG A 12 -3.82 12.43 -1.20
C ARG A 12 -3.88 11.06 -1.86
N LYS A 13 -2.85 10.24 -1.66
CA LYS A 13 -2.82 8.86 -2.14
C LYS A 13 -3.20 7.93 -1.00
N ARG A 14 -3.97 6.88 -1.29
CA ARG A 14 -4.41 5.91 -0.30
C ARG A 14 -3.85 4.56 -0.65
N THR A 15 -3.13 3.95 0.29
CA THR A 15 -2.68 2.57 0.22
C THR A 15 -3.56 1.77 1.17
N ALA A 16 -4.40 0.89 0.64
CA ALA A 16 -5.31 0.06 1.41
C ALA A 16 -4.96 -1.41 1.26
N VAL A 17 -5.13 -2.16 2.34
CA VAL A 17 -5.09 -3.62 2.37
C VAL A 17 -6.48 -4.11 2.73
N VAL A 18 -6.99 -5.02 1.91
CA VAL A 18 -8.31 -5.61 2.03
C VAL A 18 -8.22 -7.12 2.14
N ASP A 19 -9.23 -7.75 2.73
CA ASP A 19 -9.38 -9.21 2.68
C ASP A 19 -10.04 -9.67 1.37
N VAL A 20 -10.24 -10.99 1.24
CA VAL A 20 -10.86 -11.62 0.05
C VAL A 20 -12.32 -11.21 -0.13
N LEU A 21 -13.01 -10.79 0.94
CA LEU A 21 -14.40 -10.32 0.91
C LEU A 21 -14.49 -8.81 0.64
N GLY A 22 -13.36 -8.11 0.50
CA GLY A 22 -13.31 -6.66 0.29
C GLY A 22 -13.39 -5.83 1.59
N LEU A 23 -13.27 -6.46 2.77
CA LEU A 23 -13.22 -5.75 4.04
C LEU A 23 -11.85 -5.09 4.22
N VAL A 24 -11.85 -3.82 4.59
CA VAL A 24 -10.62 -3.05 4.79
C VAL A 24 -9.94 -3.46 6.09
N LEU A 25 -8.75 -4.05 5.98
CA LEU A 25 -7.89 -4.40 7.11
C LEU A 25 -7.09 -3.18 7.58
N LYS A 26 -6.56 -2.39 6.63
CA LYS A 26 -5.81 -1.16 6.93
C LYS A 26 -5.83 -0.21 5.74
N CYS A 27 -5.85 1.08 6.02
CA CYS A 27 -5.68 2.13 5.01
C CYS A 27 -4.73 3.20 5.53
N HIS A 28 -3.73 3.56 4.72
CA HIS A 28 -2.83 4.67 4.97
C HIS A 28 -3.05 5.76 3.94
N VAL A 29 -3.17 7.00 4.41
CA VAL A 29 -3.36 8.18 3.57
C VAL A 29 -2.06 8.99 3.57
N GLY A 30 -1.36 8.97 2.44
CA GLY A 30 -0.13 9.70 2.21
C GLY A 30 -0.31 10.89 1.28
N ALA A 31 0.75 11.68 1.13
CA ALA A 31 0.82 12.70 0.09
C ALA A 31 0.88 12.05 -1.29
N ALA A 32 0.30 12.68 -2.32
CA ALA A 32 0.30 12.11 -3.68
C ALA A 32 1.69 11.92 -4.30
N ASN A 33 2.71 12.59 -3.78
CA ASN A 33 4.10 12.40 -4.22
C ASN A 33 4.81 11.23 -3.53
N GLN A 34 4.18 10.56 -2.57
CA GLN A 34 4.74 9.39 -1.93
C GLN A 34 4.59 8.20 -2.89
N ALA A 35 5.72 7.59 -3.28
CA ALA A 35 5.70 6.34 -4.04
C ALA A 35 5.08 5.21 -3.20
N ASP A 36 4.27 4.36 -3.84
CA ASP A 36 3.53 3.29 -3.15
C ASP A 36 4.47 2.31 -2.45
N VAL A 37 5.63 2.03 -3.06
CA VAL A 37 6.70 1.19 -2.49
C VAL A 37 7.21 1.72 -1.15
N LYS A 38 7.20 3.04 -0.91
CA LYS A 38 7.63 3.62 0.38
C LYS A 38 6.53 3.62 1.43
N ALA A 39 5.26 3.62 1.02
CA ALA A 39 4.11 3.63 1.92
C ALA A 39 3.69 2.20 2.33
N ALA A 40 3.89 1.23 1.43
CA ALA A 40 3.49 -0.16 1.62
C ALA A 40 4.05 -0.85 2.87
N PRO A 41 5.35 -0.72 3.24
CA PRO A 41 5.90 -1.43 4.40
C PRO A 41 5.18 -1.08 5.71
N GLY A 42 4.80 0.18 5.91
CA GLY A 42 4.09 0.60 7.12
C GLY A 42 2.69 0.03 7.25
N VAL A 43 1.99 -0.12 6.12
CA VAL A 43 0.67 -0.77 6.09
C VAL A 43 0.82 -2.28 6.26
N LEU A 44 1.79 -2.87 5.57
CA LEU A 44 1.98 -4.32 5.54
C LEU A 44 2.47 -4.86 6.87
N PHE A 45 3.44 -4.19 7.50
CA PHE A 45 3.97 -4.59 8.81
C PHE A 45 2.87 -4.62 9.87
N TRP A 46 2.03 -3.58 9.91
CA TRP A 46 0.88 -3.54 10.82
C TRP A 46 -0.10 -4.69 10.56
N VAL A 47 -0.40 -4.99 9.30
CA VAL A 47 -1.29 -6.11 8.93
C VAL A 47 -0.68 -7.46 9.30
N LEU A 48 0.61 -7.67 9.05
CA LEU A 48 1.31 -8.92 9.38
C LEU A 48 1.41 -9.15 10.89
N GLU A 49 1.65 -8.09 11.69
CA GLU A 49 1.64 -8.18 13.15
C GLU A 49 0.23 -8.42 13.71
N THR A 50 -0.80 -7.82 13.11
CA THR A 50 -2.18 -7.91 13.61
C THR A 50 -2.84 -9.24 13.21
N TYR A 51 -2.55 -9.75 12.01
CA TYR A 51 -3.20 -10.91 11.42
C TYR A 51 -2.21 -12.05 11.21
N SER A 52 -1.90 -12.77 12.29
CA SER A 52 -0.95 -13.91 12.27
C SER A 52 -1.37 -15.08 11.36
N ARG A 53 -2.65 -15.13 10.95
CA ARG A 53 -3.19 -16.14 10.02
C ARG A 53 -3.04 -15.76 8.54
N LEU A 54 -2.48 -14.59 8.23
CA LEU A 54 -2.41 -14.08 6.87
C LEU A 54 -1.21 -14.70 6.14
N VAL A 55 -1.49 -15.66 5.26
CA VAL A 55 -0.45 -16.50 4.59
C VAL A 55 -0.02 -15.93 3.23
N LYS A 56 -0.86 -15.09 2.61
CA LYS A 56 -0.64 -14.59 1.25
C LYS A 56 -1.11 -13.15 1.12
N ILE A 57 -0.29 -12.32 0.48
CA ILE A 57 -0.61 -10.96 0.07
C ILE A 57 -0.48 -10.89 -1.45
N LEU A 58 -1.54 -10.42 -2.10
CA LEU A 58 -1.52 -10.05 -3.52
C LEU A 58 -1.33 -8.54 -3.61
N ALA A 59 -0.43 -8.07 -4.47
CA ALA A 59 -0.25 -6.65 -4.72
C ALA A 59 -0.04 -6.39 -6.22
N ASP A 60 -0.38 -5.20 -6.67
CA ASP A 60 -0.19 -4.79 -8.06
C ASP A 60 1.31 -4.72 -8.43
N GLN A 61 1.61 -4.81 -9.73
CA GLN A 61 3.00 -4.75 -10.23
C GLN A 61 3.75 -3.47 -9.80
N GLY A 62 3.03 -2.38 -9.50
CA GLY A 62 3.61 -1.15 -8.96
C GLY A 62 4.21 -1.27 -7.55
N TYR A 63 3.97 -2.39 -6.85
CA TYR A 63 4.56 -2.73 -5.56
C TYR A 63 5.77 -3.68 -5.70
N GLN A 64 6.19 -4.04 -6.91
CA GLN A 64 7.40 -4.81 -7.14
C GLN A 64 8.64 -4.02 -6.70
N GLY A 65 9.48 -4.62 -5.83
CA GLY A 65 10.62 -3.98 -5.17
C GLY A 65 11.01 -4.69 -3.86
N ASP A 66 11.51 -3.94 -2.86
CA ASP A 66 11.98 -4.44 -1.55
C ASP A 66 10.94 -5.26 -0.74
N LEU A 67 9.67 -5.27 -1.15
CA LEU A 67 8.60 -6.08 -0.56
C LEU A 67 8.47 -7.49 -1.15
N GLY A 68 9.28 -7.82 -2.16
CA GLY A 68 9.13 -9.01 -3.01
C GLY A 68 9.24 -10.37 -2.31
N SER A 69 9.67 -10.44 -1.05
CA SER A 69 9.72 -11.72 -0.32
C SER A 69 8.37 -12.13 0.29
N TRP A 70 7.43 -11.19 0.48
CA TRP A 70 6.15 -11.42 1.17
C TRP A 70 4.93 -11.35 0.25
N ILE A 71 5.10 -10.76 -0.93
CA ILE A 71 4.06 -10.59 -1.95
C ILE A 71 4.17 -11.77 -2.92
N LYS A 72 3.05 -12.44 -3.19
CA LYS A 72 3.00 -13.64 -4.04
C LYS A 72 2.03 -13.48 -5.20
#